data_AF-A0A3B3H587-F1
#
_entry.id   AF-A0A3B3H587-F1
#
_cell.length_a   1.000
_cell.length_b   1.000
_cell.length_c   1.000
_cell.angle_alpha   90.00
_cell.angle_beta   90.00
_cell.angle_gamma   90.00
#
_symmetry.space_group_name_H-M   'P 1'
#
loop_
_entity.id
_entity.type
_entity.pdbx_description
1 polymer ?
#
loop_
_entity_poly.entity_id
_entity_poly.type
_entity_poly.pdbx_seq_one_letter_code
_entity_poly.pdbx_strand_id
1 'polypeptide(L)'
;MDMSLLDECHKKLLLKHHFTFKVDLLNVKLKDLKVTLAMMSCVLKVFRAGLQSGIRLQSSSAATAKAAAASSSNAGSLGFSFELTDQQKEFQQLARKFAREEMIPVAAAYDRSGEYPFPIIKKAWELGLINGHIPQEYGGMGLSIFDSCLITEELAYACTGMQTAMEANSLGVRLSCFRTFSLPFVWL
;
A
#
# COMPACT_ATOMS: atom_id res chain seq x y z
N MET A 1 30.42 30.35 -31.81
CA MET A 1 30.02 29.02 -31.30
C MET A 1 28.64 28.73 -31.84
N ASP A 2 28.52 27.67 -32.64
CA ASP A 2 27.47 27.46 -33.63
C ASP A 2 26.20 26.85 -32.99
N MET A 3 25.05 27.51 -33.17
CA MET A 3 23.75 27.11 -32.60
C MET A 3 23.14 25.86 -33.27
N SER A 4 23.70 25.41 -34.39
CA SER A 4 23.24 24.23 -35.12
C SER A 4 23.62 22.89 -34.45
N LEU A 5 24.70 22.87 -33.66
CA LEU A 5 25.20 21.65 -33.00
C LEU A 5 24.38 21.24 -31.75
N LEU A 6 23.64 22.17 -31.14
CA LEU A 6 22.84 21.87 -29.94
C LEU A 6 21.54 21.12 -30.28
N ASP A 7 20.94 21.37 -31.45
CA ASP A 7 19.69 20.72 -31.89
C ASP A 7 19.89 19.23 -32.25
N GLU A 8 21.06 18.89 -32.80
CA GLU A 8 21.36 17.50 -33.18
C GLU A 8 21.67 16.61 -31.96
N CYS A 9 22.27 17.17 -30.90
CA CYS A 9 22.47 16.48 -29.63
C CYS A 9 21.14 16.17 -28.92
N HIS A 10 20.17 17.09 -28.96
CA HIS A 10 18.88 16.91 -28.31
C HIS A 10 18.03 15.84 -29.01
N LYS A 11 18.05 15.78 -30.34
CA LYS A 11 17.38 14.72 -31.12
C LYS A 11 17.98 13.33 -30.88
N LYS A 12 19.30 13.22 -30.73
CA LYS A 12 19.97 11.93 -30.40
C LYS A 12 19.66 11.47 -28.98
N LEU A 13 19.54 12.38 -28.01
CA LEU A 13 19.17 12.02 -26.64
C LEU A 13 17.72 11.50 -26.57
N LEU A 14 16.78 12.19 -27.23
CA LEU A 14 15.36 11.79 -27.27
C LEU A 14 15.15 10.44 -27.93
N LEU A 15 15.85 10.15 -29.03
CA LEU A 15 15.81 8.81 -29.66
C LEU A 15 16.36 7.71 -28.74
N LYS A 16 17.40 8.00 -27.96
CA LYS A 16 17.98 7.03 -27.01
C LYS A 16 17.01 6.74 -25.86
N HIS A 17 16.39 7.77 -25.28
CA HIS A 17 15.37 7.60 -24.24
C HIS A 17 14.11 6.88 -24.75
N HIS A 18 13.68 7.16 -25.98
CA HIS A 18 12.51 6.51 -26.57
C HIS A 18 12.76 5.02 -26.89
N PHE A 19 14.01 4.64 -27.20
CA PHE A 19 14.38 3.24 -27.44
C PHE A 19 14.54 2.45 -26.13
N THR A 20 15.18 3.03 -25.11
CA THR A 20 15.30 2.41 -23.78
C THR A 20 13.92 2.18 -23.14
N PHE A 21 13.04 3.17 -23.21
CA PHE A 21 11.67 3.05 -22.67
C PHE A 21 10.85 1.93 -23.35
N LYS A 22 11.03 1.74 -24.66
CA LYS A 22 10.29 0.70 -25.40
C LYS A 22 10.81 -0.71 -25.10
N VAL A 23 12.11 -0.86 -24.81
CA VAL A 23 12.71 -2.12 -24.36
C VAL A 23 12.28 -2.47 -22.93
N ASP A 24 12.20 -1.49 -22.03
CA ASP A 24 11.72 -1.71 -20.67
C ASP A 24 10.23 -2.07 -20.62
N LEU A 25 9.40 -1.42 -21.44
CA LEU A 25 7.97 -1.73 -21.55
C LEU A 25 7.70 -3.15 -22.08
N LEU A 26 8.54 -3.64 -23.00
CA LEU A 26 8.48 -5.02 -23.50
C LEU A 26 8.91 -6.04 -22.44
N ASN A 27 9.95 -5.72 -21.66
CA ASN A 27 10.41 -6.58 -20.55
C ASN A 27 9.41 -6.63 -19.39
N VAL A 28 8.68 -5.55 -19.10
CA VAL A 28 7.59 -5.54 -18.11
C VAL A 28 6.44 -6.43 -18.58
N LYS A 29 5.97 -6.28 -19.83
CA LYS A 29 4.90 -7.14 -20.38
C LYS A 29 5.27 -8.63 -20.41
N LEU A 30 6.54 -8.96 -20.63
CA LEU A 30 7.05 -10.34 -20.59
C LEU A 30 7.17 -10.90 -19.16
N LYS A 31 7.43 -10.06 -18.16
CA LYS A 31 7.42 -10.47 -16.74
C LYS A 31 6.01 -10.67 -16.23
N ASP A 32 5.08 -9.78 -16.58
CA ASP A 32 3.67 -9.91 -16.20
C ASP A 32 3.06 -11.20 -16.75
N LEU A 33 3.31 -11.52 -18.03
CA LEU A 33 2.81 -12.77 -18.63
C LEU A 33 3.33 -14.04 -17.91
N LYS A 34 4.57 -14.01 -17.40
CA LYS A 34 5.15 -15.13 -16.63
C LYS A 34 4.53 -15.24 -15.24
N VAL A 35 4.25 -14.13 -14.57
CA VAL A 35 3.61 -14.10 -13.25
C VAL A 35 2.17 -14.61 -13.35
N THR A 36 1.41 -14.18 -14.37
CA THR A 36 0.03 -14.66 -14.57
C THR A 36 0.00 -16.17 -14.89
N LEU A 37 0.94 -16.67 -15.70
CA LEU A 37 1.04 -18.11 -16.00
C LEU A 37 1.39 -18.93 -14.74
N ALA A 38 2.25 -18.38 -13.87
CA ALA A 38 2.62 -19.01 -12.60
C ALA A 38 1.44 -19.04 -11.61
N MET A 39 0.66 -17.96 -11.52
CA MET A 39 -0.56 -17.91 -10.70
C MET A 39 -1.61 -18.91 -11.19
N MET A 40 -1.85 -19.00 -12.50
CA MET A 40 -2.78 -19.97 -13.07
C MET A 40 -2.35 -21.42 -12.80
N SER A 41 -1.04 -21.72 -12.84
CA SER A 41 -0.52 -23.05 -12.47
C SER A 41 -0.71 -23.37 -10.99
N CYS A 42 -0.56 -22.38 -10.11
CA CYS A 42 -0.75 -22.54 -8.66
C CYS A 42 -2.22 -22.81 -8.32
N VAL A 43 -3.15 -22.04 -8.91
CA VAL A 43 -4.60 -22.22 -8.72
C VAL A 43 -5.04 -23.59 -9.22
N LEU A 44 -4.53 -24.07 -10.36
CA LEU A 44 -4.86 -25.40 -10.88
C LEU A 44 -4.32 -26.54 -9.98
N LYS A 45 -3.17 -26.35 -9.33
CA LYS A 45 -2.61 -27.31 -8.35
C LYS A 45 -3.43 -27.35 -7.06
N VAL A 46 -3.83 -26.19 -6.54
CA VAL A 46 -4.70 -26.10 -5.35
C VAL A 46 -6.06 -26.73 -5.63
N PHE A 47 -6.63 -26.51 -6.81
CA PHE A 47 -7.91 -27.09 -7.20
C PHE A 47 -7.84 -28.62 -7.36
N ARG A 48 -6.75 -29.15 -7.94
CA ARG A 48 -6.51 -30.61 -8.01
C ARG A 48 -6.29 -31.25 -6.63
N ALA A 49 -5.60 -30.57 -5.72
CA ALA A 49 -5.40 -31.05 -4.35
C ALA A 49 -6.71 -31.04 -3.54
N GLY A 50 -7.58 -30.07 -3.77
CA GLY A 50 -8.93 -30.00 -3.18
C GLY A 50 -9.83 -31.17 -3.60
N LEU A 51 -9.75 -31.60 -4.86
CA LEU A 51 -10.53 -32.74 -5.37
C LEU A 51 -10.06 -34.11 -4.85
N GLN A 52 -8.78 -34.26 -4.47
CA GLN A 52 -8.26 -35.52 -3.91
C GLN A 52 -8.55 -35.67 -2.40
N SER A 53 -8.91 -34.59 -1.73
CA SER A 53 -9.14 -34.56 -0.27
C SER A 53 -10.62 -34.67 0.13
N GLY A 54 -11.52 -34.70 -0.86
CA GLY A 54 -12.96 -34.87 -0.65
C GLY A 54 -13.37 -36.34 -0.62
N ILE A 55 -13.14 -37.05 0.49
CA ILE A 55 -13.96 -38.15 1.05
C ILE A 55 -13.40 -38.44 2.47
N ARG A 56 -14.03 -37.87 3.51
CA ARG A 56 -14.30 -38.56 4.79
C ARG A 56 -15.26 -37.72 5.64
N LEU A 57 -16.48 -38.21 5.70
CA LEU A 57 -17.58 -37.75 6.53
C LEU A 57 -17.46 -38.46 7.90
N GLN A 58 -17.45 -37.71 9.01
CA GLN A 58 -18.39 -37.81 10.14
C GLN A 58 -17.84 -37.37 11.51
N SER A 59 -18.67 -36.53 12.16
CA SER A 59 -19.02 -36.45 13.58
C SER A 59 -17.92 -36.43 14.65
N SER A 60 -17.84 -35.31 15.38
CA SER A 60 -17.89 -35.31 16.84
C SER A 60 -18.36 -33.95 17.34
N SER A 61 -19.41 -33.99 18.14
CA SER A 61 -20.11 -32.91 18.80
C SER A 61 -19.31 -32.27 19.93
N ALA A 62 -19.65 -31.01 20.24
CA ALA A 62 -19.51 -30.36 21.54
C ALA A 62 -18.08 -30.10 22.04
N ALA A 63 -17.47 -29.01 21.57
CA ALA A 63 -16.69 -28.07 22.39
C ALA A 63 -16.02 -27.01 21.51
N THR A 64 -16.68 -25.86 21.34
CA THR A 64 -16.10 -24.49 21.16
C THR A 64 -17.16 -23.53 20.63
N ALA A 65 -18.39 -23.61 21.17
CA ALA A 65 -19.36 -22.52 21.10
C ALA A 65 -18.98 -21.45 22.14
N LYS A 66 -17.87 -20.73 21.94
CA LYS A 66 -17.51 -19.56 22.76
C LYS A 66 -16.44 -18.68 22.10
N ALA A 67 -16.73 -18.12 20.92
CA ALA A 67 -15.95 -17.02 20.34
C ALA A 67 -16.77 -16.13 19.39
N ALA A 68 -18.11 -16.12 19.54
CA ALA A 68 -19.01 -15.25 18.80
C ALA A 68 -19.81 -14.41 19.81
N ALA A 69 -19.13 -13.54 20.56
CA ALA A 69 -19.76 -12.59 21.47
C ALA A 69 -18.79 -11.43 21.79
N ALA A 70 -18.50 -10.61 20.78
CA ALA A 70 -18.09 -9.22 20.98
C ALA A 70 -18.43 -8.38 19.74
N SER A 71 -19.58 -8.64 19.11
CA SER A 71 -20.19 -7.70 18.19
C SER A 71 -21.06 -6.79 19.04
N SER A 72 -20.45 -5.75 19.65
CA SER A 72 -21.23 -4.71 20.31
C SER A 72 -21.85 -3.84 19.21
N SER A 73 -22.98 -4.32 18.69
CA SER A 73 -23.85 -3.56 17.81
C SER A 73 -24.29 -2.30 18.58
N ASN A 74 -23.72 -1.15 18.22
CA ASN A 74 -24.23 0.12 18.72
C ASN A 74 -25.59 0.34 18.03
N ALA A 75 -26.65 -0.01 18.76
CA ALA A 75 -28.02 0.25 18.36
C ALA A 75 -28.14 1.75 18.05
N GLY A 76 -28.77 2.05 16.91
CA GLY A 76 -28.82 3.39 16.31
C GLY A 76 -29.11 4.50 17.30
N SER A 77 -28.06 5.25 17.64
CA SER A 77 -28.20 6.61 18.13
C SER A 77 -28.54 7.48 16.92
N LEU A 78 -29.71 8.11 16.91
CA LEU A 78 -30.05 9.21 16.01
C LEU A 78 -29.27 10.49 16.41
N GLY A 79 -27.95 10.37 16.53
CA GLY A 79 -27.04 11.39 17.06
C GLY A 79 -25.58 11.12 16.70
N PHE A 80 -24.67 11.98 17.17
CA PHE A 80 -23.23 11.84 16.92
C PHE A 80 -22.65 10.61 17.61
N SER A 81 -21.82 9.84 16.90
CA SER A 81 -21.04 8.72 17.45
C SER A 81 -19.56 9.06 17.34
N PHE A 82 -18.84 8.96 18.46
CA PHE A 82 -17.39 9.13 18.56
C PHE A 82 -16.65 7.79 18.67
N GLU A 83 -17.39 6.68 18.68
CA GLU A 83 -16.82 5.35 18.75
C GLU A 83 -16.21 4.96 17.40
N LEU A 84 -14.95 4.50 17.42
CA LEU A 84 -14.26 3.99 16.24
C LEU A 84 -14.81 2.62 15.85
N THR A 85 -14.84 2.35 14.54
CA THR A 85 -15.15 1.00 14.03
C THR A 85 -14.05 0.01 14.42
N ASP A 86 -14.37 -1.28 14.45
CA ASP A 86 -13.38 -2.31 14.79
C ASP A 86 -12.19 -2.30 13.81
N GLN A 87 -12.45 -2.09 12.51
CA GLN A 87 -11.39 -1.93 11.51
C GLN A 87 -10.51 -0.70 11.77
N GLN A 88 -11.10 0.44 12.17
CA GLN A 88 -10.34 1.64 12.53
C GLN A 88 -9.45 1.41 13.76
N LYS A 89 -9.94 0.65 14.75
CA LYS A 89 -9.15 0.25 15.92
C LYS A 89 -7.99 -0.65 15.52
N GLU A 90 -8.17 -1.56 14.57
CA GLU A 90 -7.09 -2.40 14.04
C GLU A 90 -6.01 -1.57 13.34
N PHE A 91 -6.39 -0.62 12.47
CA PHE A 91 -5.43 0.28 11.83
C PHE A 91 -4.66 1.13 12.85
N GLN A 92 -5.35 1.66 13.85
CA GLN A 92 -4.72 2.43 14.92
C GLN A 92 -3.72 1.56 15.70
N GLN A 93 -4.09 0.34 16.07
CA GLN A 93 -3.20 -0.57 16.80
C GLN A 93 -1.97 -0.96 16.00
N LEU A 94 -2.14 -1.24 14.70
CA LEU A 94 -1.05 -1.57 13.80
C LEU A 94 -0.07 -0.39 13.65
N ALA A 95 -0.60 0.82 13.39
CA ALA A 95 0.20 2.03 13.26
C ALA A 95 0.94 2.35 14.56
N ARG A 96 0.26 2.22 15.71
CA ARG A 96 0.86 2.43 17.04
C ARG A 96 1.99 1.45 17.34
N LYS A 97 1.81 0.18 16.98
CA LYS A 97 2.84 -0.84 17.15
C LYS A 97 4.07 -0.50 16.32
N PHE A 98 3.88 -0.19 15.03
CA PHE A 98 4.96 0.23 14.14
C PHE A 98 5.68 1.49 14.65
N ALA A 99 4.92 2.49 15.07
CA ALA A 99 5.46 3.73 15.63
C ALA A 99 6.38 3.44 16.84
N ARG A 100 5.94 2.60 17.77
CA ARG A 100 6.70 2.27 18.99
C ARG A 100 7.92 1.38 18.75
N GLU A 101 7.76 0.35 17.93
CA GLU A 101 8.80 -0.68 17.75
C GLU A 101 9.86 -0.26 16.73
N GLU A 102 9.47 0.47 15.68
CA GLU A 102 10.34 0.75 14.53
C GLU A 102 10.73 2.23 14.43
N MET A 103 9.81 3.18 14.69
CA MET A 103 10.08 4.61 14.48
C MET A 103 10.73 5.30 15.70
N ILE A 104 10.15 5.15 16.90
CA ILE A 104 10.66 5.79 18.13
C ILE A 104 12.15 5.53 18.39
N PRO A 105 12.68 4.29 18.31
CA PRO A 105 14.08 4.04 18.67
C PRO A 105 15.08 4.72 17.74
N VAL A 106 14.72 4.94 16.47
CA VAL A 106 15.60 5.54 15.46
C VAL A 106 15.35 7.02 15.23
N ALA A 107 14.23 7.57 15.72
CA ALA A 107 13.81 8.96 15.48
C ALA A 107 14.89 9.98 15.85
N ALA A 108 15.50 9.87 17.04
CA ALA A 108 16.53 10.80 17.49
C ALA A 108 17.84 10.69 16.70
N ALA A 109 18.12 9.54 16.09
CA ALA A 109 19.29 9.36 15.23
C ALA A 109 19.08 10.06 13.88
N TYR A 110 17.92 9.84 13.25
CA TYR A 110 17.57 10.48 11.98
C TYR A 110 17.41 12.00 12.10
N ASP A 111 16.88 12.49 13.22
CA ASP A 111 16.78 13.94 13.46
C ASP A 111 18.16 14.61 13.53
N ARG A 112 19.15 13.96 14.17
CA ARG A 112 20.52 14.48 14.25
C ARG A 112 21.30 14.36 12.94
N SER A 113 21.12 13.27 12.20
CA SER A 113 21.86 13.04 10.96
C SER A 113 21.26 13.79 9.76
N GLY A 114 19.95 14.06 9.79
CA GLY A 114 19.21 14.61 8.64
C GLY A 114 19.12 13.63 7.47
N GLU A 115 19.45 12.35 7.67
CA GLU A 115 19.40 11.34 6.63
C GLU A 115 17.96 10.95 6.30
N TYR A 116 17.70 10.64 5.04
CA TYR A 116 16.37 10.22 4.61
C TYR A 116 16.08 8.78 5.08
N PRO A 117 14.99 8.54 5.84
CA PRO A 117 14.70 7.26 6.50
C PRO A 117 14.08 6.23 5.54
N PHE A 118 14.74 5.98 4.41
CA PHE A 118 14.26 5.06 3.37
C PHE A 118 13.91 3.64 3.89
N PRO A 119 14.70 3.03 4.81
CA PRO A 119 14.38 1.69 5.33
C PRO A 119 13.06 1.65 6.09
N ILE A 120 12.76 2.69 6.89
CA ILE A 120 11.53 2.77 7.68
C ILE A 120 10.32 3.02 6.79
N ILE A 121 10.47 3.92 5.80
CA ILE A 121 9.42 4.19 4.81
C ILE A 121 9.08 2.93 4.02
N LYS A 122 10.09 2.14 3.62
CA LYS A 122 9.86 0.87 2.92
C LYS A 122 9.07 -0.12 3.77
N LYS A 123 9.42 -0.29 5.06
CA LYS A 123 8.66 -1.14 5.99
C LYS A 123 7.22 -0.65 6.16
N ALA A 124 7.01 0.66 6.29
CA ALA A 124 5.68 1.24 6.40
C ALA A 124 4.84 1.03 5.14
N TRP A 125 5.46 1.06 3.95
CA TRP A 125 4.80 0.71 2.69
C TRP A 125 4.41 -0.77 2.60
N GLU A 126 5.29 -1.68 3.02
CA GLU A 126 5.01 -3.12 3.06
C GLU A 126 3.86 -3.47 4.02
N LEU A 127 3.70 -2.71 5.10
CA LEU A 127 2.58 -2.84 6.05
C LEU A 127 1.29 -2.16 5.56
N GLY A 128 1.32 -1.44 4.43
CA GLY A 128 0.19 -0.68 3.92
C GLY A 128 -0.15 0.59 4.72
N LEU A 129 0.77 1.10 5.55
CA LEU A 129 0.51 2.31 6.35
C LEU A 129 0.67 3.61 5.52
N ILE A 130 1.13 3.50 4.27
CA ILE A 130 1.35 4.63 3.35
C ILE A 130 0.45 4.44 2.12
N ASN A 131 -0.04 5.53 1.55
CA ASN A 131 -0.86 5.54 0.33
C ASN A 131 -2.18 4.77 0.41
N GLY A 132 -2.75 4.62 1.61
CA GLY A 132 -4.00 3.90 1.80
C GLY A 132 -5.19 4.45 1.00
N HIS A 133 -5.17 5.74 0.64
CA HIS A 133 -6.22 6.42 -0.13
C HIS A 133 -6.26 6.06 -1.62
N ILE A 134 -5.27 5.32 -2.15
CA ILE A 134 -5.28 4.89 -3.55
C ILE A 134 -6.47 3.95 -3.77
N PRO A 135 -7.31 4.16 -4.80
CA PRO A 135 -8.41 3.25 -5.13
C PRO A 135 -7.95 1.81 -5.36
N GLN A 136 -8.83 0.86 -5.02
CA GLN A 136 -8.56 -0.57 -5.18
C GLN A 136 -8.31 -0.98 -6.64
N GLU A 137 -8.88 -0.24 -7.61
CA GLU A 137 -8.66 -0.41 -9.06
C GLU A 137 -7.18 -0.29 -9.45
N TYR A 138 -6.39 0.44 -8.67
CA TYR A 138 -4.96 0.65 -8.88
C TYR A 138 -4.09 -0.14 -7.89
N GLY A 139 -4.66 -1.12 -7.18
CA GLY A 139 -3.93 -1.93 -6.21
C GLY A 139 -3.71 -1.26 -4.84
N GLY A 140 -4.41 -0.16 -4.56
CA GLY A 140 -4.46 0.46 -3.24
C GLY A 140 -5.52 -0.13 -2.31
N MET A 141 -5.64 0.41 -1.10
CA MET A 141 -6.62 -0.05 -0.11
C MET A 141 -7.97 0.68 -0.19
N GLY A 142 -8.01 1.87 -0.79
CA GLY A 142 -9.21 2.70 -0.87
C GLY A 142 -9.71 3.21 0.49
N LEU A 143 -8.79 3.48 1.43
CA LEU A 143 -9.13 3.95 2.77
C LEU A 143 -9.74 5.35 2.75
N SER A 144 -10.61 5.61 3.75
CA SER A 144 -11.16 6.94 3.97
C SER A 144 -10.08 7.92 4.44
N ILE A 145 -10.36 9.21 4.29
CA ILE A 145 -9.54 10.29 4.86
C ILE A 145 -9.45 10.13 6.38
N PHE A 146 -10.56 9.73 7.03
CA PHE A 146 -10.58 9.56 8.48
C PHE A 146 -9.66 8.41 8.95
N ASP A 147 -9.66 7.28 8.24
CA ASP A 147 -8.77 6.16 8.54
C ASP A 147 -7.30 6.57 8.34
N SER A 148 -7.03 7.36 7.30
CA SER A 148 -5.69 7.93 7.07
C SER A 148 -5.27 8.88 8.19
N CYS A 149 -6.18 9.69 8.73
CA CYS A 149 -5.91 10.56 9.88
C CYS A 149 -5.52 9.76 11.12
N LEU A 150 -6.24 8.67 11.43
CA LEU A 150 -5.92 7.79 12.57
C LEU A 150 -4.52 7.18 12.45
N ILE A 151 -4.16 6.71 11.26
CA ILE A 151 -2.82 6.15 11.00
C ILE A 151 -1.76 7.25 11.15
N THR A 152 -1.98 8.40 10.52
CA THR A 152 -1.04 9.54 10.55
C THR A 152 -0.80 10.05 11.96
N GLU A 153 -1.82 10.11 12.82
CA GLU A 153 -1.67 10.55 14.21
C GLU A 153 -0.70 9.64 14.98
N GLU A 154 -0.83 8.32 14.84
CA GLU A 154 0.04 7.35 15.51
C GLU A 154 1.48 7.37 14.98
N LEU A 155 1.66 7.59 13.68
CA LEU A 155 3.01 7.72 13.08
C LEU A 155 3.67 9.06 13.48
N ALA A 156 2.89 10.14 13.51
CA ALA A 156 3.34 11.46 13.92
C ALA A 156 3.76 11.48 15.40
N TYR A 157 3.11 10.66 16.25
CA TYR A 157 3.49 10.48 17.64
C TYR A 157 4.95 10.02 17.81
N ALA A 158 5.45 9.17 16.89
CA ALA A 158 6.84 8.74 16.94
C ALA A 158 7.82 9.79 16.41
N CYS A 159 7.57 10.30 15.20
CA CYS A 159 8.39 11.34 14.59
C CYS A 159 7.64 12.04 13.46
N THR A 160 7.34 13.32 13.65
CA THR A 160 6.65 14.15 12.65
C THR A 160 7.48 14.38 11.39
N GLY A 161 8.82 14.40 11.48
CA GLY A 161 9.70 14.54 10.32
C GLY A 161 9.61 13.34 9.37
N MET A 162 9.70 12.12 9.91
CA MET A 162 9.55 10.90 9.13
C MET A 162 8.12 10.74 8.59
N GLN A 163 7.12 11.05 9.41
CA GLN A 163 5.71 11.00 8.99
C GLN A 163 5.44 11.99 7.85
N THR A 164 5.99 13.20 7.88
CA THR A 164 5.83 14.19 6.81
C THR A 164 6.39 13.67 5.49
N ALA A 165 7.52 12.96 5.51
CA ALA A 165 8.09 12.35 4.31
C ALA A 165 7.15 11.29 3.69
N MET A 166 6.45 10.52 4.52
CA MET A 166 5.47 9.52 4.07
C MET A 166 4.18 10.18 3.54
N GLU A 167 3.68 11.21 4.23
CA GLU A 167 2.46 11.94 3.84
C GLU A 167 2.65 12.78 2.58
N ALA A 168 3.86 13.32 2.35
CA ALA A 168 4.18 14.05 1.13
C ALA A 168 3.92 13.21 -0.13
N ASN A 169 4.20 11.90 -0.07
CA ASN A 169 3.85 10.99 -1.16
C ASN A 169 2.33 10.88 -1.32
N SER A 170 1.59 10.79 -0.20
CA SER A 170 0.13 10.72 -0.23
C SER A 170 -0.50 11.99 -0.82
N LEU A 171 0.08 13.17 -0.57
CA LEU A 171 -0.35 14.44 -1.17
C LEU A 171 -0.11 14.49 -2.68
N GLY A 172 1.06 14.02 -3.14
CA GLY A 172 1.39 13.93 -4.56
C GLY A 172 0.44 13.02 -5.33
N VAL A 173 0.08 11.88 -4.73
CA VAL A 173 -0.85 10.92 -5.32
C VAL A 173 -2.30 11.46 -5.32
N ARG A 174 -2.72 12.20 -4.29
CA ARG A 174 -4.05 12.80 -4.28
C ARG A 174 -4.27 13.79 -5.44
N LEU A 175 -3.22 14.49 -5.87
CA LEU A 175 -3.26 15.37 -7.04
C LEU A 175 -3.53 14.61 -8.35
N SER A 176 -3.08 13.36 -8.49
CA SER A 176 -3.37 12.55 -9.68
C SER A 176 -4.83 12.10 -9.74
N CYS A 177 -5.51 12.01 -8.60
CA CYS A 177 -6.95 11.71 -8.54
C CYS A 177 -7.83 12.92 -8.91
N PHE A 178 -7.33 14.15 -8.78
CA PHE A 178 -8.12 15.39 -8.96
C PHE A 178 -8.35 15.80 -10.42
N ARG A 179 -7.72 15.12 -11.38
CA ARG A 179 -7.79 15.51 -12.78
C ARG A 179 -7.89 14.25 -13.63
N THR A 180 -8.67 14.34 -14.71
CA THR A 180 -8.83 13.33 -15.79
C THR A 180 -7.52 13.08 -16.54
N PHE A 181 -6.44 12.77 -15.82
CA PHE A 181 -5.21 12.26 -16.42
C PHE A 181 -5.54 10.89 -16.99
N SER A 182 -5.21 10.70 -18.26
CA SER A 182 -5.47 9.45 -18.99
C SER A 182 -4.61 8.27 -18.52
N LEU A 183 -3.72 8.45 -17.55
CA LEU A 183 -2.73 7.44 -17.12
C LEU A 183 -2.47 7.42 -15.60
N PRO A 184 -3.49 7.23 -14.74
CA PRO A 184 -3.27 7.05 -13.31
C PRO A 184 -2.43 5.79 -13.02
N PHE A 185 -2.54 4.74 -13.85
CA PHE A 185 -1.83 3.47 -13.65
C PHE A 185 -0.30 3.54 -13.75
N VAL A 186 0.28 4.57 -14.41
CA VAL A 186 1.73 4.64 -14.64
C VAL A 186 2.48 5.27 -13.45
N TRP A 187 1.77 6.04 -12.62
CA TRP A 187 2.37 6.85 -11.55
C TRP A 187 2.00 6.39 -10.14
N LEU A 188 1.09 5.42 -10.02
CA LEU A 188 0.64 4.76 -8.79
C LEU A 188 1.37 3.43 -8.62
#